data_AF-A0A926WMF8-F1
#
_entry.id   AF-A0A926WMF8-F1
#
_cell.length_a   1.000
_cell.length_b   1.000
_cell.length_c   1.000
_cell.angle_alpha   90.00
_cell.angle_beta   90.00
_cell.angle_gamma   90.00
#
_symmetry.space_group_name_H-M   'P 1'
#
loop_
_entity.id
_entity.type
_entity.pdbx_description
1 polymer ?
#
loop_
_entity_poly.entity_id
_entity_poly.type
_entity_poly.pdbx_seq_one_letter_code
_entity_poly.pdbx_strand_id
1 'polypeptide(L)'
;MAISGDDYLVKRGKQIERRKRIVTYLSIVSFGGSMLFAGVNTLQQAWQNPQQSVVESAEAKLQVQVKGYELVLKQEPNNQAALEKLSLLRLQLKDTKGSMEIMEKLVKLHPDRQDYKVLLEQMKKQYKQSDS
;
A
#
# COMPACT_ATOMS: atom_id res chain seq x y z
N MET A 1 73.39 6.05 -19.67
CA MET A 1 71.99 6.08 -19.18
C MET A 1 71.15 6.76 -20.25
N ALA A 2 70.21 6.06 -20.91
CA ALA A 2 69.27 6.69 -21.85
C ALA A 2 67.98 5.85 -21.99
N ILE A 3 67.09 6.10 -21.02
CA ILE A 3 65.62 6.17 -21.03
C ILE A 3 64.87 5.22 -21.97
N SER A 4 64.29 4.18 -21.35
CA SER A 4 63.50 3.11 -21.93
C SER A 4 62.19 3.59 -22.54
N GLY A 5 61.88 3.11 -23.75
CA GLY A 5 60.61 3.35 -24.44
C GLY A 5 59.37 2.81 -23.71
N ASP A 6 59.56 1.94 -22.72
CA ASP A 6 58.50 1.35 -21.89
C ASP A 6 57.78 2.39 -21.03
N ASP A 7 58.49 3.45 -20.58
CA ASP A 7 57.90 4.49 -19.74
C ASP A 7 56.87 5.35 -20.49
N TYR A 8 56.96 5.43 -21.82
CA TYR A 8 56.06 6.24 -22.65
C TYR A 8 54.70 5.57 -22.87
N LEU A 9 54.68 4.24 -23.03
CA LEU A 9 53.45 3.48 -23.25
C LEU A 9 52.60 3.39 -21.98
N VAL A 10 53.25 3.25 -20.82
CA VAL A 10 52.58 3.22 -19.51
C VAL A 10 51.93 4.58 -19.17
N LYS A 11 52.53 5.70 -19.62
CA LYS A 11 52.01 7.06 -19.34
C LYS A 11 50.72 7.38 -20.13
N ARG A 12 50.54 6.84 -21.35
CA ARG A 12 49.32 7.07 -22.15
C ARG A 12 48.11 6.28 -21.64
N GLY A 13 48.29 5.05 -21.14
CA GLY A 13 47.19 4.22 -20.62
C GLY A 13 46.47 4.87 -19.42
N LYS A 14 47.24 5.46 -18.49
CA LYS A 14 46.71 6.08 -17.26
C LYS A 14 45.86 7.33 -17.51
N GLN A 15 46.07 8.06 -18.61
CA GLN A 15 45.28 9.26 -18.93
C GLN A 15 43.89 8.90 -19.50
N ILE A 16 43.79 7.79 -20.22
CA ILE A 16 42.53 7.33 -20.82
C ILE A 16 41.57 6.81 -19.75
N GLU A 17 42.07 6.11 -18.73
CA GLU A 17 41.22 5.62 -17.63
C GLU A 17 40.63 6.74 -16.77
N ARG A 18 41.42 7.79 -16.46
CA ARG A 18 40.94 8.93 -15.66
C ARG A 18 39.82 9.69 -16.37
N ARG A 19 39.93 9.86 -17.69
CA ARG A 19 38.89 10.52 -18.50
C ARG A 19 37.62 9.68 -18.62
N LYS A 20 37.74 8.36 -18.78
CA LYS A 20 36.58 7.44 -18.79
C LYS A 20 35.80 7.50 -17.48
N ARG A 21 36.48 7.54 -16.33
CA ARG A 21 35.86 7.57 -15.00
C ARG A 21 35.04 8.85 -14.77
N ILE A 22 35.51 10.00 -15.24
CA ILE A 22 34.81 11.30 -15.12
C ILE A 22 33.51 11.31 -15.95
N VAL A 23 33.54 10.77 -17.17
CA VAL A 23 32.36 10.70 -18.05
C VAL A 23 31.27 9.78 -17.46
N THR A 24 31.66 8.67 -16.83
CA THR A 24 30.71 7.75 -16.16
C THR A 24 30.03 8.38 -14.93
N TYR A 25 30.73 9.21 -14.15
CA TYR A 25 30.09 9.92 -13.04
C TYR A 25 29.14 11.02 -13.53
N LEU A 26 29.48 11.70 -14.63
CA LEU A 26 28.62 12.75 -15.21
C LEU A 26 27.28 12.19 -15.73
N SER A 27 27.27 10.95 -16.26
CA SER A 27 26.03 10.31 -16.73
C SER A 27 25.10 9.85 -15.60
N ILE A 28 25.66 9.37 -14.47
CA ILE A 28 24.87 8.97 -13.29
C ILE A 28 24.17 10.20 -12.66
N VAL A 29 24.85 11.36 -12.61
CA VAL A 29 24.27 12.60 -12.09
C VAL A 29 23.18 13.15 -13.02
N SER A 30 23.30 12.99 -14.34
CA SER A 30 22.31 13.49 -15.32
C SER A 30 21.03 12.67 -15.39
N PHE A 31 21.06 11.35 -15.14
CA PHE A 31 19.84 10.52 -15.13
C PHE A 31 19.16 10.49 -13.75
N GLY A 32 19.92 10.68 -12.67
CA GLY A 32 19.36 10.82 -11.31
C GLY A 32 18.72 12.18 -11.01
N GLY A 33 19.20 13.26 -11.64
CA GLY A 33 18.72 14.62 -11.38
C GLY A 33 17.31 14.92 -11.90
N SER A 34 16.86 14.24 -12.96
CA SER A 34 15.54 14.47 -13.59
C SER A 34 14.35 13.90 -12.80
N MET A 35 14.59 12.96 -11.87
CA MET A 35 13.54 12.48 -10.96
C MET A 35 13.22 13.46 -9.81
N LEU A 36 14.14 14.38 -9.49
CA LEU A 36 13.94 15.33 -8.39
C LEU A 36 13.05 16.51 -8.78
N PHE A 37 13.09 16.98 -10.03
CA PHE A 37 12.39 18.21 -10.41
C PHE A 37 10.86 18.04 -10.55
N ALA A 38 10.38 16.84 -10.88
CA ALA A 38 8.94 16.54 -10.95
C ALA A 38 8.33 16.11 -9.60
N GLY A 39 9.15 15.71 -8.63
CA GLY A 39 8.72 15.13 -7.36
C GLY A 39 8.85 16.02 -6.13
N VAL A 40 9.60 17.14 -6.19
CA VAL A 40 9.87 17.97 -4.98
C VAL A 40 8.62 18.53 -4.31
N ASN A 41 7.60 18.96 -5.06
CA ASN A 41 6.39 19.54 -4.46
C ASN A 41 5.52 18.47 -3.75
N THR A 42 5.52 17.23 -4.25
CA THR A 42 4.74 16.11 -3.65
C THR A 42 5.50 15.41 -2.53
N LEU A 43 6.83 15.28 -2.63
CA LEU A 43 7.68 14.76 -1.55
C LEU A 43 7.67 15.67 -0.32
N GLN A 44 7.60 16.99 -0.50
CA GLN A 44 7.58 17.94 0.60
C GLN A 44 6.29 17.81 1.46
N GLN A 45 5.13 17.53 0.84
CA GLN A 45 3.90 17.22 1.56
C GLN A 45 3.95 15.85 2.27
N ALA A 46 4.57 14.84 1.65
CA ALA A 46 4.75 13.52 2.27
C ALA A 46 5.65 13.55 3.51
N TRP A 47 6.62 14.47 3.56
CA TRP A 47 7.49 14.69 4.73
C TRP A 47 6.88 15.58 5.81
N GLN A 48 5.90 16.43 5.46
CA GLN A 48 5.21 17.29 6.43
C GLN A 48 4.02 16.61 7.10
N ASN A 49 3.37 15.63 6.46
CA ASN A 49 2.30 14.86 7.12
C ASN A 49 2.19 13.39 6.61
N PRO A 50 3.16 12.52 6.93
CA PRO A 50 3.17 11.12 6.48
C PRO A 50 1.99 10.28 7.01
N GLN A 51 1.23 10.76 8.02
CA GLN A 51 0.08 10.02 8.56
C GLN A 51 -1.20 10.17 7.73
N GLN A 52 -1.47 11.32 7.11
CA GLN A 52 -2.74 11.50 6.36
C GLN A 52 -2.75 10.78 5.02
N SER A 53 -1.64 10.84 4.26
CA SER A 53 -1.54 10.20 2.94
C SER A 53 -1.58 8.66 3.00
N VAL A 54 -1.05 8.07 4.08
CA VAL A 54 -1.05 6.61 4.27
C VAL A 54 -2.42 6.09 4.73
N VAL A 55 -3.11 6.83 5.61
CA VAL A 55 -4.46 6.46 6.09
C VAL A 55 -5.48 6.54 4.95
N GLU A 56 -5.45 7.61 4.16
CA GLU A 56 -6.34 7.77 2.99
C GLU A 56 -6.09 6.67 1.94
N SER A 57 -4.82 6.28 1.73
CA SER A 57 -4.47 5.16 0.85
C SER A 57 -4.96 3.81 1.41
N ALA A 58 -4.91 3.60 2.72
CA ALA A 58 -5.38 2.37 3.35
C ALA A 58 -6.91 2.24 3.28
N GLU A 59 -7.63 3.31 3.59
CA GLU A 59 -9.09 3.35 3.49
C GLU A 59 -9.56 3.17 2.04
N ALA A 60 -8.88 3.80 1.07
CA ALA A 60 -9.17 3.59 -0.35
C ALA A 60 -8.98 2.12 -0.79
N LYS A 61 -7.93 1.44 -0.31
CA LYS A 61 -7.71 0.01 -0.57
C LYS A 61 -8.83 -0.86 0.03
N LEU A 62 -9.26 -0.55 1.25
CA LEU A 62 -10.38 -1.26 1.90
C LEU A 62 -11.68 -1.08 1.12
N GLN A 63 -11.97 0.13 0.62
CA GLN A 63 -13.16 0.38 -0.21
C GLN A 63 -13.13 -0.42 -1.52
N VAL A 64 -11.97 -0.57 -2.14
CA VAL A 64 -11.82 -1.43 -3.33
C VAL A 64 -12.13 -2.88 -2.99
N GLN A 65 -11.65 -3.39 -1.85
CA GLN A 65 -11.96 -4.75 -1.40
C GLN A 65 -13.46 -4.95 -1.13
N VAL A 66 -14.10 -3.97 -0.47
CA VAL A 66 -15.55 -3.98 -0.24
C VAL A 66 -16.30 -4.16 -1.56
N LYS A 67 -15.99 -3.35 -2.58
CA LYS A 67 -16.62 -3.46 -3.90
C LYS A 67 -16.37 -4.83 -4.54
N GLY A 68 -15.17 -5.38 -4.39
CA GLY A 68 -14.84 -6.72 -4.87
C GLY A 68 -15.73 -7.80 -4.27
N TYR A 69 -15.90 -7.80 -2.95
CA TYR A 69 -16.77 -8.77 -2.26
C TYR A 69 -18.26 -8.52 -2.54
N GLU A 70 -18.69 -7.27 -2.73
CA GLU A 70 -20.06 -6.98 -3.16
C GLU A 70 -20.37 -7.55 -4.54
N LEU A 71 -19.41 -7.53 -5.47
CA LEU A 71 -19.57 -8.18 -6.77
C LEU A 71 -19.69 -9.70 -6.64
N VAL A 72 -18.89 -10.33 -5.78
CA VAL A 72 -19.02 -11.77 -5.48
C VAL A 72 -20.41 -12.07 -4.94
N LEU A 73 -20.91 -11.28 -3.99
CA LEU A 73 -22.24 -11.49 -3.40
C LEU A 73 -23.41 -11.21 -4.36
N LYS A 74 -23.21 -10.43 -5.42
CA LYS A 74 -24.23 -10.33 -6.48
C LYS A 74 -24.42 -11.64 -7.22
N GLN A 75 -23.34 -12.41 -7.39
CA GLN A 75 -23.37 -13.71 -8.07
C GLN A 75 -23.73 -14.83 -7.08
N GLU A 76 -23.20 -14.77 -5.87
CA GLU A 76 -23.38 -15.76 -4.81
C GLU A 76 -23.88 -15.10 -3.51
N PRO A 77 -25.19 -14.79 -3.42
CA PRO A 77 -25.73 -14.01 -2.30
C PRO A 77 -25.51 -14.62 -0.91
N ASN A 78 -25.34 -15.94 -0.84
CA ASN A 78 -25.18 -16.69 0.39
C ASN A 78 -23.76 -17.24 0.56
N ASN A 79 -22.77 -16.73 -0.19
CA ASN A 79 -21.37 -17.11 0.00
C ASN A 79 -20.90 -16.65 1.39
N GLN A 80 -20.77 -17.61 2.30
CA GLN A 80 -20.39 -17.39 3.69
C GLN A 80 -19.06 -16.64 3.80
N ALA A 81 -18.05 -17.03 3.04
CA ALA A 81 -16.73 -16.42 3.09
C ALA A 81 -16.76 -14.96 2.63
N ALA A 82 -17.52 -14.64 1.59
CA ALA A 82 -17.69 -13.27 1.11
C ALA A 82 -18.46 -12.40 2.12
N LEU A 83 -19.51 -12.94 2.74
CA LEU A 83 -20.27 -12.26 3.80
C LEU A 83 -19.38 -11.98 5.03
N GLU A 84 -18.62 -12.98 5.50
CA GLU A 84 -17.68 -12.81 6.63
C GLU A 84 -16.65 -11.71 6.34
N LYS A 85 -16.00 -11.77 5.17
CA LYS A 85 -14.98 -10.79 4.79
C LYS A 85 -15.58 -9.39 4.64
N LEU A 86 -16.74 -9.26 4.00
CA LEU A 86 -17.40 -7.97 3.83
C LEU A 86 -17.81 -7.34 5.17
N SER A 87 -18.32 -8.15 6.11
CA SER A 87 -18.64 -7.68 7.47
C SER A 87 -17.40 -7.11 8.18
N LEU A 88 -16.25 -7.79 8.12
CA LEU A 88 -15.01 -7.32 8.75
C LEU A 88 -14.48 -6.03 8.09
N LEU A 89 -14.50 -5.95 6.75
CA LEU A 89 -14.05 -4.76 6.03
C LEU A 89 -14.91 -3.54 6.36
N ARG A 90 -16.22 -3.72 6.49
CA ARG A 90 -17.13 -2.64 6.91
C ARG A 90 -16.86 -2.17 8.34
N LEU A 91 -16.53 -3.06 9.28
CA LEU A 91 -16.06 -2.64 10.62
C LEU A 91 -14.80 -1.79 10.56
N GLN A 92 -13.83 -2.17 9.72
CA GLN A 92 -12.58 -1.40 9.57
C GLN A 92 -12.82 -0.01 8.99
N LEU A 93 -13.83 0.12 8.11
CA LEU A 93 -14.31 1.40 7.57
C LEU A 93 -15.24 2.16 8.53
N LYS A 94 -15.37 1.71 9.79
CA LYS A 94 -16.26 2.27 10.81
C LYS A 94 -17.76 2.20 10.45
N ASP A 95 -18.13 1.46 9.40
CA ASP A 95 -19.52 1.13 9.05
C ASP A 95 -20.01 -0.04 9.91
N THR A 96 -20.17 0.23 11.21
CA THR A 96 -20.62 -0.77 12.19
C THR A 96 -22.03 -1.24 11.87
N LYS A 97 -22.90 -0.33 11.40
CA LYS A 97 -24.29 -0.67 11.03
C LYS A 97 -24.34 -1.63 9.84
N GLY A 98 -23.66 -1.31 8.73
CA GLY A 98 -23.63 -2.19 7.57
C GLY A 98 -22.96 -3.53 7.85
N SER A 99 -21.95 -3.55 8.74
CA SER A 99 -21.36 -4.81 9.20
C SER A 99 -22.34 -5.67 10.00
N MET A 100 -23.12 -5.07 10.90
CA MET A 100 -24.15 -5.79 11.68
C MET A 100 -25.19 -6.42 10.78
N GLU A 101 -25.69 -5.71 9.77
CA GLU A 101 -26.68 -6.26 8.82
C GLU A 101 -26.17 -7.53 8.11
N ILE A 102 -24.89 -7.55 7.73
CA ILE A 102 -24.26 -8.73 7.12
C ILE A 102 -24.10 -9.85 8.14
N MET A 103 -23.71 -9.54 9.37
CA MET A 103 -23.57 -10.53 10.44
C MET A 103 -24.93 -11.14 10.82
N GLU A 104 -26.01 -10.36 10.82
CA GLU A 104 -27.38 -10.90 11.00
C GLU A 104 -27.75 -11.89 9.91
N LYS A 105 -27.35 -11.64 8.66
CA LYS A 105 -27.53 -12.58 7.57
C LYS A 105 -26.73 -13.88 7.81
N LEU A 106 -25.48 -13.78 8.24
CA LEU A 106 -24.65 -14.95 8.59
C LEU A 106 -25.27 -15.80 9.69
N VAL A 107 -25.80 -15.17 10.75
CA VAL A 107 -26.51 -15.88 11.84
C VAL A 107 -27.76 -16.59 11.33
N LYS A 108 -28.50 -15.99 10.40
CA LYS A 108 -29.69 -16.61 9.80
C LYS A 108 -29.33 -17.81 8.91
N LEU A 109 -28.23 -17.72 8.17
CA LEU A 109 -27.76 -18.80 7.29
C LEU A 109 -27.14 -19.96 8.08
N HIS A 110 -26.47 -19.66 9.20
CA HIS A 110 -25.76 -20.63 10.03
C HIS A 110 -26.14 -20.46 11.51
N PRO A 111 -27.36 -20.85 11.92
CA PRO A 111 -27.84 -20.65 13.28
C PRO A 111 -27.14 -21.52 14.33
N ASP A 112 -26.44 -22.56 13.89
CA ASP A 112 -25.58 -23.44 14.68
C ASP A 112 -24.24 -22.79 15.06
N ARG A 113 -23.80 -21.80 14.29
CA ARG A 113 -22.54 -21.07 14.51
C ARG A 113 -22.69 -20.03 15.62
N GLN A 114 -22.36 -20.45 16.83
CA GLN A 114 -22.43 -19.60 18.02
C GLN A 114 -21.48 -18.39 17.95
N ASP A 115 -20.36 -18.53 17.25
CA ASP A 115 -19.37 -17.46 17.03
C ASP A 115 -20.00 -16.24 16.33
N TYR A 116 -20.88 -16.45 15.34
CA TYR A 116 -21.57 -15.33 14.69
C TYR A 116 -22.53 -14.59 15.62
N LYS A 117 -23.21 -15.32 16.51
CA LYS A 117 -24.12 -14.70 17.47
C LYS A 117 -23.35 -13.83 18.46
N VAL A 118 -22.22 -14.34 18.96
CA VAL A 118 -21.34 -13.59 19.87
C VAL A 118 -20.80 -12.34 19.20
N LEU A 119 -20.31 -12.45 17.96
CA LEU A 119 -19.82 -11.30 17.20
C LEU A 119 -20.92 -10.27 16.95
N LEU A 120 -22.13 -10.71 16.58
CA LEU A 120 -23.28 -9.83 16.39
C LEU A 120 -23.64 -9.07 17.68
N GLU A 121 -23.68 -9.77 18.82
CA GLU A 121 -23.94 -9.13 20.12
C GLU A 121 -22.86 -8.11 20.48
N GLN A 122 -21.59 -8.42 20.22
CA GLN A 122 -20.49 -7.50 20.46
C GLN A 122 -20.61 -6.25 19.58
N MET A 123 -20.89 -6.41 18.28
CA MET A 123 -21.12 -5.29 17.37
C MET A 123 -22.30 -4.42 17.84
N LYS A 124 -23.42 -5.03 18.28
CA LYS A 124 -24.58 -4.31 18.82
C LYS A 124 -24.25 -3.50 20.07
N LYS A 125 -23.47 -4.07 20.99
CA LYS A 125 -22.99 -3.38 22.20
C LYS A 125 -22.11 -2.19 21.83
N GLN A 126 -21.15 -2.38 20.93
CA GLN A 126 -20.24 -1.32 20.50
C GLN A 126 -21.00 -0.19 19.79
N TYR A 127 -21.95 -0.53 18.90
CA TYR A 127 -22.77 0.46 18.21
C TYR A 127 -23.58 1.33 19.20
N LYS A 128 -24.20 0.69 20.20
CA LYS A 128 -24.96 1.41 21.24
C LYS A 128 -24.06 2.34 22.08
N GLN A 129 -22.83 1.92 22.36
CA GLN A 129 -21.86 2.71 23.11
C GLN A 129 -21.32 3.90 22.32
N SER A 130 -21.19 3.78 20.99
CA SER A 130 -20.77 4.89 20.13
C SER A 130 -21.87 5.92 19.84
N ASP A 131 -23.14 5.55 20.06
CA ASP A 131 -24.32 6.38 19.80
C ASP A 131 -24.90 7.03 21.08
N SER A 132 -24.25 6.83 22.23
CA SER A 132 -24.59 7.43 23.54
C SER A 132 -23.55 8.48 23.95
#